data_AF-A0A314YCG4-F1
#
_entry.id   AF-A0A314YCG4-F1
#
_cell.length_a   1.000
_cell.length_b   1.000
_cell.length_c   1.000
_cell.angle_alpha   90.00
_cell.angle_beta   90.00
_cell.angle_gamma   90.00
#
_symmetry.space_group_name_H-M   'P 1'
#
loop_
_entity.id
_entity.type
_entity.pdbx_description
1 polymer ?
#
loop_
_entity_poly.entity_id
_entity_poly.type
_entity_poly.pdbx_seq_one_letter_code
_entity_poly.pdbx_strand_id
1 'polypeptide(L)' 'MSFLSCSCGCFIAVKEVSLLDKGSQGVQRVYQLEQEIALLSQFEHQNIVQYYGTAKILAIYSESLDTSYLCWFDTW' A
#
# COMPACT_ATOMS: atom_id res chain seq x y z
N MET A 1 8.14 -7.26 -5.29
CA MET A 1 6.72 -7.47 -5.64
C MET A 1 6.35 -8.83 -5.12
N SER A 2 5.45 -8.90 -4.15
CA SER A 2 4.99 -10.15 -3.53
C SER A 2 3.60 -10.47 -4.06
N PHE A 3 3.20 -11.74 -4.12
CA PHE A 3 1.84 -12.14 -4.48
C PHE A 3 1.20 -12.89 -3.31
N LEU A 4 -0.03 -12.52 -2.95
CA LEU A 4 -0.86 -13.20 -1.95
C LEU A 4 -2.00 -13.93 -2.64
N SER A 5 -2.25 -15.16 -2.20
CA SER A 5 -3.46 -15.90 -2.59
C SER A 5 -4.58 -15.54 -1.64
N CYS A 6 -5.73 -15.12 -2.16
CA CYS A 6 -6.93 -14.87 -1.39
C CYS A 6 -7.88 -16.07 -1.46
N SER A 7 -8.75 -16.22 -0.46
CA SER A 7 -9.72 -17.32 -0.32
C SER A 7 -10.70 -17.46 -1.50
N CYS A 8 -10.82 -16.42 -2.35
CA CYS A 8 -11.50 -16.44 -3.66
C CYS A 8 -10.82 -17.31 -4.72
N GLY A 9 -9.58 -17.77 -4.50
CA GLY A 9 -8.74 -18.39 -5.54
C GLY A 9 -8.10 -17.38 -6.50
N CYS A 10 -8.14 -16.09 -6.15
CA CYS A 10 -7.56 -14.99 -6.90
C CYS A 10 -6.22 -14.55 -6.29
N PHE A 11 -5.27 -14.16 -7.15
CA PHE A 11 -3.96 -13.66 -6.73
C PHE A 11 -3.98 -12.15 -6.62
N ILE A 12 -3.23 -11.65 -5.64
CA ILE A 12 -3.16 -10.25 -5.27
C ILE A 12 -1.69 -9.88 -5.29
N ALA A 13 -1.28 -8.93 -6.12
CA ALA A 13 0.04 -8.36 -5.91
C ALA A 13 0.07 -7.52 -4.61
N VAL A 14 1.24 -7.39 -4.03
CA VAL A 14 1.50 -6.55 -2.88
C VAL A 14 2.83 -5.86 -3.11
N LYS A 15 2.79 -4.55 -2.97
CA LYS A 15 3.92 -3.65 -2.93
C LYS A 15 3.98 -3.07 -1.52
N GLU A 16 5.11 -3.34 -0.90
CA GLU A 16 5.46 -2.86 0.42
C GLU A 16 6.16 -1.51 0.27
N VAL A 17 5.79 -0.55 1.10
CA VAL A 17 6.41 0.78 1.12
C VAL A 17 6.89 1.09 2.53
N SER A 18 8.20 1.28 2.70
CA SER A 18 8.81 1.62 3.98
C SER A 18 8.77 3.13 4.25
N LEU A 19 8.23 3.51 5.40
CA LEU A 19 8.14 4.92 5.85
C LEU A 19 9.09 5.20 7.01
N LEU A 20 10.34 4.77 6.86
CA LEU A 20 11.39 4.85 7.88
C LEU A 20 11.86 6.28 8.21
N ASP A 21 11.54 7.26 7.37
CA ASP A 21 11.97 8.64 7.58
C ASP A 21 10.92 9.41 8.40
N LYS A 22 11.29 9.90 9.59
CA LYS A 22 10.46 10.82 10.41
C LYS A 22 10.74 12.30 10.14
N GLY A 23 11.71 12.61 9.29
CA GLY A 23 12.01 13.99 8.93
C GLY A 23 10.88 14.64 8.14
N SER A 24 11.03 15.93 7.84
CA SER A 24 10.11 16.67 6.96
C SER A 24 9.90 15.98 5.60
N GLN A 25 10.94 15.34 5.08
CA GLN A 25 10.87 14.55 3.85
C GLN A 25 9.99 13.30 4.00
N GLY A 26 10.05 12.63 5.14
CA GLY A 26 9.19 11.49 5.46
C GLY A 26 7.71 11.86 5.48
N VAL A 27 7.37 12.97 6.14
CA VAL A 27 6.00 13.51 6.17
C VAL A 27 5.52 13.83 4.75
N GLN A 28 6.36 14.45 3.92
CA GLN A 28 6.01 14.74 2.54
C GLN A 28 5.79 13.48 1.70
N ARG A 29 6.61 12.44 1.88
CA ARG A 29 6.44 11.14 1.18
C ARG A 29 5.14 10.44 1.59
N VAL A 30 4.79 10.48 2.87
CA VAL A 30 3.51 9.94 3.37
C VAL A 30 2.34 10.65 2.68
N TYR A 31 2.37 11.98 2.66
CA TYR A 31 1.31 12.77 2.04
C TYR A 31 1.18 12.49 0.54
N GLN A 32 2.30 12.38 -0.19
CA GLN A 32 2.30 12.01 -1.61
C GLN A 32 1.69 10.62 -1.83
N LEU A 33 2.05 9.64 -1.00
CA LEU A 33 1.51 8.29 -1.10
C LEU A 33 0.00 8.25 -0.83
N GLU A 34 -0.48 9.02 0.16
CA GLU A 34 -1.92 9.14 0.43
C GLU A 34 -2.68 9.76 -0.76
N GLN A 35 -2.09 10.75 -1.44
CA GLN A 35 -2.66 11.32 -2.67
C GLN A 35 -2.72 10.30 -3.81
N GLU A 36 -1.66 9.51 -4.01
CA GLU A 36 -1.64 8.46 -5.03
C GLU A 36 -2.71 7.39 -4.75
N ILE A 37 -2.82 6.93 -3.50
CA ILE A 37 -3.85 5.95 -3.09
C ILE A 37 -5.25 6.52 -3.29
N ALA A 38 -5.49 7.77 -2.89
CA ALA A 38 -6.78 8.43 -3.07
C ALA A 38 -7.16 8.60 -4.54
N LEU A 39 -6.19 8.81 -5.43
CA LEU A 39 -6.43 8.89 -6.86
C LEU A 39 -6.72 7.49 -7.44
N LEU A 40 -5.93 6.48 -7.08
CA LEU A 40 -6.07 5.12 -7.59
C LEU A 40 -7.35 4.44 -7.10
N SER A 41 -7.82 4.75 -5.89
CA SER A 41 -9.05 4.22 -5.35
C SER A 41 -10.31 4.67 -6.10
N GLN A 42 -10.21 5.74 -6.91
CA GLN A 42 -11.33 6.25 -7.72
C GLN A 42 -11.42 5.56 -9.08
N PHE A 43 -10.37 4.89 -9.54
CA PHE A 43 -10.38 4.23 -10.84
C PHE A 43 -10.94 2.82 -10.74
N GLU A 44 -11.98 2.56 -11.52
CA GLU A 44 -12.51 1.24 -11.82
C GLU A 44 -12.65 1.12 -13.34
N HIS A 45 -11.69 0.44 -13.97
CA HIS A 45 -11.62 0.36 -15.42
C HIS A 45 -10.88 -0.91 -15.87
N GLN A 46 -11.31 -1.51 -16.98
CA GLN A 46 -10.78 -2.80 -17.47
C GLN A 46 -9.26 -2.79 -17.73
N ASN A 47 -8.70 -1.63 -18.09
CA ASN A 47 -7.27 -1.49 -18.41
C ASN A 47 -6.45 -0.84 -17.27
N ILE A 48 -7.08 -0.55 -16.13
CA ILE A 48 -6.42 0.05 -14.98
C ILE A 48 -6.48 -0.95 -13.84
N VAL A 49 -5.34 -1.18 -13.22
CA VAL A 49 -5.23 -2.08 -12.07
C VAL A 49 -6.09 -1.54 -10.92
N GLN A 50 -7.04 -2.35 -10.46
CA GLN A 50 -7.97 -1.97 -9.40
C GLN A 50 -7.28 -1.92 -8.05
N TYR A 51 -7.41 -0.79 -7.35
CA TYR A 51 -7.04 -0.69 -5.95
C TYR A 51 -8.14 -1.27 -5.06
N TYR A 52 -7.79 -2.16 -4.14
CA TYR A 52 -8.73 -2.78 -3.20
C TYR A 52 -8.51 -2.37 -1.75
N GLY A 53 -7.32 -1.88 -1.39
CA GLY A 53 -7.06 -1.51 -0.01
C GLY A 53 -5.59 -1.33 0.34
N THR A 54 -5.41 -0.82 1.55
CA THR A 54 -4.14 -0.56 2.20
C THR A 54 -4.24 -1.04 3.64
N ALA A 55 -3.25 -1.81 4.09
CA ALA A 55 -3.10 -2.15 5.51
C ALA A 55 -1.97 -1.33 6.13
N LYS A 56 -2.23 -0.76 7.32
CA LYS A 56 -1.23 -0.10 8.14
C LYS A 56 -0.75 -1.08 9.21
N ILE A 57 0.45 -1.62 9.05
CA ILE A 57 1.03 -2.46 10.10
C ILE A 57 1.58 -1.53 11.18
N LEU A 58 1.00 -1.59 12.38
CA LEU A 58 1.58 -0.98 13.56
C LEU A 58 2.46 -2.04 14.21
N ALA A 59 3.79 -1.91 14.06
CA ALA A 59 4.73 -2.76 14.78
C ALA A 59 4.49 -2.60 16.30
N ILE A 60 4.04 -3.66 16.96
CA ILE A 60 3.62 -3.65 18.37
C ILE A 60 4.79 -3.71 19.38
N TYR A 61 6.03 -3.59 18.92
CA TYR A 61 7.22 -3.60 19.77
C TYR A 61 7.89 -2.22 19.78
N SER A 62 7.92 -1.63 20.97
CA SER A 62 8.77 -0.54 21.47
C SER A 62 9.39 0.41 20.44
N GLU A 63 8.97 1.68 20.54
CA GLU A 63 9.67 2.88 20.10
C GLU A 63 10.33 2.86 18.71
N SER A 64 9.71 3.64 17.82
CA SER A 64 10.23 4.16 16.55
C SER A 64 10.14 3.24 15.33
N LEU A 65 9.04 3.45 14.59
CA LEU A 65 8.84 3.21 13.15
C LEU A 65 8.69 1.76 12.72
N ASP A 66 7.55 1.44 12.15
CA ASP A 66 7.54 1.07 10.74
C ASP A 66 6.09 1.08 10.26
N THR A 67 5.68 2.14 9.59
CA THR A 67 4.44 2.10 8.82
C THR A 67 4.79 1.51 7.46
N SER A 68 4.62 0.20 7.31
CA SER A 68 4.66 -0.45 6.02
C SER A 68 3.25 -0.47 5.45
N TYR A 69 2.99 0.34 4.42
CA TYR A 69 1.77 0.20 3.65
C TYR A 69 1.93 -1.00 2.71
N LEU A 70 1.08 -2.02 2.90
CA LEU A 70 0.94 -3.15 1.97
C LEU A 70 -0.28 -2.87 1.08
N CYS A 71 -0.08 -2.67 -0.23
CA CYS A 71 -1.18 -2.43 -1.20
C CYS A 71 -0.81 -3.02 -2.58
N TRP A 72 -1.73 -2.98 -3.57
CA TRP A 72 -1.55 -3.22 -5.03
C TRP A 72 -1.97 -4.58 -5.61
N PHE A 73 -3.27 -4.84 -5.85
CA PHE A 73 -3.72 -6.04 -6.57
C PHE A 73 -3.48 -5.92 -8.10
N ASP A 74 -2.40 -6.50 -8.63
CA ASP A 74 -2.35 -6.80 -10.07
C ASP A 74 -3.15 -8.09 -10.34
N THR A 75 -4.23 -7.97 -11.14
CA THR A 75 -4.82 -9.12 -11.84
C THR A 75 -4.24 -9.11 -13.25
N TRP A 76 -3.45 -10.12 -13.60
CA TRP A 76 -3.20 -10.48 -14.99
C TRP A 76 -4.39 -11.27 -15.53
#